data_AF-A0A1H8APG2-F1
#
_entry.id   AF-A0A1H8APG2-F1
#
_cell.length_a   1.000
_cell.length_b   1.000
_cell.length_c   1.000
_cell.angle_alpha   90.00
_cell.angle_beta   90.00
_cell.angle_gamma   90.00
#
_symmetry.space_group_name_H-M   'P 1'
#
loop_
_entity.id
_entity.type
_entity.pdbx_description
1 polymer ?
#
loop_
_entity_poly.entity_id
_entity_poly.type
_entity_poly.pdbx_seq_one_letter_code
_entity_poly.pdbx_strand_id
1 'polypeptide(L)'
;MQDGYIFNDTIANNIAVGEDYVDKKKLRQAVEIANIKDFVEGLPLSYNTKIGNEGVGISGGQRQGLFIARAVYKSPQYIFFDEDTSAWMPITKK
;
A
#
# COMPACT_ATOMS: atom_id res chain seq x y z
N MET A 1 7.45 -2.35 16.60
CA MET A 1 7.44 -2.54 15.14
C MET A 1 5.98 -2.49 14.72
N GLN A 2 5.35 -1.31 14.66
CA GLN A 2 3.89 -1.22 14.41
C GLN A 2 3.42 0.08 13.72
N ASP A 3 4.21 1.17 13.71
CA ASP A 3 3.90 2.34 12.89
C ASP A 3 4.95 2.48 11.77
N GLY A 4 4.60 2.01 10.57
CA GLY A 4 5.36 2.39 9.38
C GLY A 4 5.31 3.91 9.18
N TYR A 5 6.40 4.51 8.71
CA TYR A 5 6.39 5.94 8.41
C TYR A 5 5.67 6.21 7.08
N ILE A 6 4.73 7.16 7.05
CA ILE A 6 4.16 7.68 5.81
C ILE A 6 5.02 8.86 5.37
N PHE A 7 5.57 8.78 4.17
CA PHE A 7 6.38 9.86 3.61
C PHE A 7 5.47 10.96 3.08
N ASN A 8 5.91 12.22 3.17
CA ASN A 8 5.26 13.37 2.54
C ASN A 8 5.42 13.32 1.01
N ASP A 9 4.76 12.35 0.38
CA ASP A 9 4.87 12.05 -1.04
C ASP A 9 3.55 11.46 -1.56
N THR A 10 3.49 11.15 -2.85
CA THR A 10 2.35 10.51 -3.49
C THR A 10 2.05 9.14 -2.91
N ILE A 11 0.79 8.69 -3.02
CA ILE A 11 0.39 7.32 -2.67
C ILE A 11 1.24 6.29 -3.44
N ALA A 12 1.51 6.55 -4.73
CA ALA A 12 2.34 5.69 -5.56
C ALA A 12 3.75 5.50 -4.98
N ASN A 13 4.45 6.59 -4.66
CA ASN A 13 5.79 6.54 -4.08
C ASN A 13 5.80 5.99 -2.66
N ASN A 14 4.72 6.24 -1.92
CA ASN A 14 4.52 5.62 -0.62
C ASN A 14 4.32 4.10 -0.75
N ILE A 15 3.77 3.55 -1.83
CA ILE A 15 3.64 2.09 -2.00
C ILE A 15 4.94 1.49 -2.56
N ALA A 16 5.52 2.14 -3.57
CA ALA A 16 6.75 1.74 -4.25
C ALA A 16 8.00 2.36 -3.60
N VAL A 17 8.12 2.24 -2.28
CA VAL A 17 9.23 2.86 -1.52
C VAL A 17 10.57 2.27 -1.96
N GLY A 18 11.46 3.14 -2.44
CA GLY A 18 12.82 2.79 -2.84
C GLY A 18 12.96 2.32 -4.29
N GLU A 19 11.90 2.44 -5.11
CA GLU A 19 11.97 2.21 -6.55
C GLU A 19 12.21 3.51 -7.31
N ASP A 20 13.08 3.47 -8.32
CA ASP A 20 13.29 4.61 -9.25
C ASP A 20 12.10 4.77 -10.21
N TYR A 21 11.42 3.67 -10.54
CA TYR A 21 10.29 3.64 -11.47
C TYR A 21 9.14 2.80 -10.92
N VAL A 22 7.98 3.43 -10.74
CA VAL A 22 6.79 2.74 -10.24
C VAL A 22 6.14 1.89 -11.32
N ASP A 23 6.23 0.56 -11.18
CA ASP A 23 5.44 -0.38 -12.00
C ASP A 23 3.94 -0.22 -11.70
N LYS A 24 3.21 0.35 -12.67
CA LYS A 24 1.77 0.60 -12.56
C LYS A 24 0.95 -0.68 -12.42
N LYS A 25 1.35 -1.80 -13.04
CA LYS A 25 0.61 -3.07 -12.93
C LYS A 25 0.73 -3.62 -11.52
N LYS A 26 1.96 -3.67 -11.01
CA LYS A 26 2.26 -4.11 -9.63
C LYS A 26 1.60 -3.21 -8.59
N LEU A 27 1.58 -1.90 -8.83
CA LEU A 27 0.91 -0.92 -7.98
C LEU A 27 -0.59 -1.17 -7.90
N ARG A 28 -1.26 -1.38 -9.04
CA ARG A 28 -2.70 -1.68 -9.06
C ARG A 28 -3.02 -2.98 -8.34
N GLN A 29 -2.24 -4.03 -8.57
CA GLN A 29 -2.39 -5.31 -7.87
C GLN A 29 -2.21 -5.16 -6.36
N ALA A 30 -1.17 -4.43 -5.92
CA ALA A 30 -0.92 -4.18 -4.52
C ALA A 30 -2.08 -3.41 -3.84
N VAL A 31 -2.64 -2.41 -4.52
CA VAL A 31 -3.78 -1.62 -4.04
C VAL A 31 -5.07 -2.45 -3.99
N GLU A 32 -5.28 -3.36 -4.95
CA GLU A 32 -6.40 -4.30 -4.95
C GLU A 32 -6.30 -5.31 -3.81
N ILE A 33 -5.14 -5.94 -3.63
CA ILE A 33 -4.89 -6.92 -2.55
C ILE A 33 -5.04 -6.26 -1.17
N ALA A 34 -4.60 -5.02 -1.04
CA ALA A 34 -4.70 -4.26 0.20
C ALA A 34 -6.09 -3.67 0.49
N ASN A 35 -7.07 -3.88 -0.39
CA ASN A 35 -8.44 -3.36 -0.27
C ASN A 35 -8.51 -1.84 -0.03
N ILE A 36 -7.60 -1.07 -0.64
CA ILE A 36 -7.59 0.41 -0.57
C ILE A 36 -7.91 1.06 -1.91
N LYS A 37 -8.32 0.27 -2.93
CA LYS A 37 -8.61 0.77 -4.27
C LYS A 37 -9.64 1.89 -4.28
N ASP A 38 -10.78 1.68 -3.64
CA ASP A 38 -11.87 2.67 -3.65
C ASP A 38 -11.46 3.97 -2.95
N PHE A 39 -10.64 3.88 -1.90
CA PHE A 39 -10.05 5.04 -1.26
C PHE A 39 -9.09 5.77 -2.21
N VAL A 40 -8.15 5.06 -2.83
CA VAL A 40 -7.15 5.66 -3.70
C VAL A 40 -7.81 6.25 -4.95
N GLU A 41 -8.62 5.48 -5.67
CA GLU A 41 -9.28 5.92 -6.90
C GLU A 41 -10.39 6.96 -6.65
N GLY A 42 -10.93 7.05 -5.43
CA GLY A 42 -11.87 8.09 -5.02
C GLY A 42 -11.25 9.47 -4.79
N LEU A 43 -9.91 9.58 -4.73
CA LEU A 43 -9.22 10.87 -4.58
C LEU A 43 -9.05 11.57 -5.94
N PRO A 44 -9.10 12.93 -6.00
CA PRO A 44 -9.01 13.68 -7.26
C PRO A 44 -7.77 13.40 -8.11
N LEU A 45 -6.64 13.07 -7.48
CA LEU A 45 -5.38 12.76 -8.15
C LEU A 45 -5.03 11.26 -8.09
N SER A 46 -5.94 10.45 -7.57
CA SER A 46 -5.79 9.02 -7.30
C SER A 46 -4.42 8.66 -6.72
N TYR A 47 -3.64 7.80 -7.40
CA TYR A 47 -2.29 7.38 -7.00
C TYR A 47 -1.28 8.53 -6.84
N ASN A 48 -1.49 9.66 -7.52
CA ASN A 48 -0.63 10.84 -7.44
C ASN A 48 -1.03 11.78 -6.28
N THR A 49 -2.07 11.43 -5.52
CA THR A 49 -2.45 12.22 -4.36
C THR A 49 -1.33 12.20 -3.33
N LYS A 50 -0.91 13.38 -2.86
CA LYS A 50 0.08 13.50 -1.81
C LYS A 50 -0.54 13.17 -0.45
N ILE A 51 0.16 12.38 0.33
CA ILE A 51 -0.23 11.94 1.68
C ILE A 51 0.92 12.21 2.65
N GLY A 52 0.63 12.15 3.96
CA GLY A 52 1.59 12.47 5.01
C GLY A 52 1.22 13.75 5.76
N ASN A 53 2.18 14.35 6.45
CA ASN A 53 1.99 15.48 7.35
C ASN A 53 1.51 16.76 6.62
N GLU A 54 1.85 16.90 5.34
CA GLU A 54 1.42 18.02 4.47
C GLU A 54 0.41 17.59 3.39
N GLY A 55 -0.02 16.33 3.43
CA GLY A 55 -0.89 15.73 2.42
C GLY A 55 -2.32 15.48 2.93
N VAL A 56 -3.06 14.66 2.18
CA VAL A 56 -4.38 14.20 2.61
C VAL A 56 -4.23 13.31 3.85
N GLY A 57 -5.04 13.60 4.88
CA GLY A 57 -5.10 12.79 6.10
C GLY A 57 -5.63 11.39 5.81
N ILE A 58 -5.00 10.38 6.41
CA ILE A 58 -5.32 8.97 6.21
C ILE A 58 -5.82 8.39 7.55
N SER A 59 -6.96 7.69 7.50
CA SER A 59 -7.49 6.97 8.66
C SER A 59 -6.59 5.79 9.08
N GLY A 60 -6.79 5.25 10.28
CA GLY A 60 -6.00 4.09 10.76
C GLY A 60 -6.09 2.88 9.81
N GLY A 61 -7.30 2.53 9.35
CA GLY A 61 -7.50 1.40 8.43
C GLY A 61 -6.90 1.63 7.04
N GLN A 62 -7.02 2.85 6.49
CA GLN A 62 -6.39 3.20 5.22
C GLN A 62 -4.85 3.17 5.32
N ARG A 63 -4.29 3.55 6.47
CA ARG A 63 -2.85 3.47 6.75
C ARG A 63 -2.38 2.03 6.82
N GLN A 64 -3.13 1.16 7.52
CA GLN A 64 -2.83 -0.27 7.55
C GLN A 64 -2.83 -0.83 6.12
N GLY A 65 -3.89 -0.58 5.35
CA GLY A 65 -3.96 -0.98 3.95
C GLY A 65 -2.80 -0.45 3.09
N LEU A 66 -2.36 0.79 3.30
CA LEU A 66 -1.17 1.33 2.62
C LEU A 66 0.10 0.50 2.92
N PHE A 67 0.28 0.04 4.16
CA PHE A 67 1.41 -0.83 4.50
C PHE A 67 1.29 -2.23 3.93
N ILE A 68 0.07 -2.78 3.86
CA ILE A 68 -0.18 -4.05 3.16
C ILE A 68 0.20 -3.90 1.68
N ALA A 69 -0.25 -2.81 1.04
CA ALA A 69 0.10 -2.52 -0.35
C ALA A 69 1.62 -2.40 -0.53
N ARG A 70 2.34 -1.75 0.38
CA ARG A 70 3.82 -1.70 0.36
C ARG A 70 4.45 -3.10 0.42
N ALA A 71 3.98 -3.95 1.33
CA ALA A 71 4.52 -5.30 1.51
C ALA A 71 4.28 -6.15 0.24
N VAL A 72 3.06 -6.10 -0.30
CA VAL A 72 2.68 -6.80 -1.54
C VAL A 72 3.45 -6.28 -2.74
N TYR A 73 3.61 -4.95 -2.83
CA TYR A 73 4.35 -4.31 -3.91
C TYR A 73 5.82 -4.69 -3.92
N LYS A 74 6.46 -4.92 -2.77
CA LYS A 74 7.83 -5.47 -2.75
C LYS A 74 7.91 -6.91 -3.27
N SER A 75 6.78 -7.62 -3.30
CA SER A 75 6.66 -9.03 -3.71
C SER A 75 7.79 -9.91 -3.14
N PRO A 76 8.03 -9.90 -1.82
CA PRO A 76 9.00 -10.79 -1.22
C PRO A 76 8.53 -12.24 -1.39
N GLN A 77 9.47 -13.19 -1.44
CA GLN A 77 9.13 -14.62 -1.52
C GLN A 77 8.27 -15.12 -0.35
N TYR A 78 8.33 -14.42 0.79
CA TYR A 78 7.55 -14.70 1.99
C TYR A 78 7.10 -13.37 2.63
N ILE A 79 5.82 -13.27 2.98
CA ILE A 79 5.28 -12.18 3.80
C ILE A 79 4.85 -12.82 5.12
N PHE A 80 5.52 -12.47 6.23
CA PHE A 80 5.07 -12.80 7.57
C PHE A 80 4.16 -11.68 8.07
N PHE A 81 2.87 -11.96 8.20
CA PHE A 81 1.95 -11.15 8.99
C PHE A 81 2.01 -11.64 10.43
N ASP A 82 2.49 -10.79 11.33
CA ASP A 82 2.37 -11.03 12.78
C ASP A 82 1.17 -10.22 13.28
N GLU A 83 -0.01 -10.75 13.02
CA GLU A 83 -1.25 -10.40 13.72
C GLU A 83 -1.87 -11.71 14.16
N ASP A 84 -2.28 -11.80 15.43
CA ASP A 84 -2.97 -12.91 16.09
C ASP A 84 -4.37 -13.20 15.48
N THR A 85 -4.58 -12.88 14.20
CA THR A 85 -5.84 -13.13 13.48
C THR A 85 -5.55 -13.79 12.14
N SER A 86 -5.65 -15.11 12.17
CA SER A 86 -5.91 -16.07 11.10
C SER A 86 -6.49 -15.49 9.80
N ALA A 87 -5.66 -15.07 8.85
CA ALA A 87 -6.09 -14.85 7.46
C ALA A 87 -4.95 -15.20 6.50
N TRP A 88 -4.85 -16.48 6.17
CA TRP A 88 -3.90 -16.99 5.18
C TRP A 88 -4.45 -16.70 3.78
N MET A 89 -3.84 -15.76 3.05
CA MET A 89 -4.11 -15.58 1.61
C MET A 89 -2.96 -16.19 0.79
N PRO A 90 -3.18 -17.27 0.03
CA PRO A 90 -2.16 -17.80 -0.87
C PRO A 90 -2.07 -16.92 -2.13
N ILE A 91 -0.87 -16.42 -2.42
CA ILE A 91 -0.57 -15.73 -3.68
C ILE A 91 -0.23 -16.80 -4.74
N THR A 92 -1.23 -17.55 -5.20
CA THR A 92 -1.03 -18.56 -6.24
C THR A 92 -1.17 -17.94 -7.62
N LYS A 93 -0.08 -17.89 -8.39
CA LYS A 93 -0.11 -17.61 -9.84
C LYS A 93 -0.70 -18.81 -10.58
N LYS A 94 -1.67 -18.57 -11.47
CA LYS A 94 -1.95 -19.44 -12.62
C LYS A 94 -1.48 -18.72 -13.88
#